data_AF-A0A8S3R350-F1
#
_entry.id   AF-A0A8S3R350-F1
#
_cell.length_a   1.000
_cell.length_b   1.000
_cell.length_c   1.000
_cell.angle_alpha   90.00
_cell.angle_beta   90.00
_cell.angle_gamma   90.00
#
_symmetry.space_group_name_H-M   'P 1'
#
loop_
_entity.id
_entity.type
_entity.pdbx_description
1 polymer ?
#
loop_
_entity_poly.entity_id
_entity_poly.type
_entity_poly.pdbx_seq_one_letter_code
_entity_poly.pdbx_strand_id
1 'polypeptide(L)'
;MDSDLSLHRQSQEAYSHYRLTELGKTPIKVERLRHFLKSYPNKIDAHILLDGFTNGFKVNYMGPRQAVNCSNLISAKQHESELEEKITKEIQAGRIAGPFKNKPFSNLRLSPIGIVAKKPPPGSKIHGWRMIQHLSYPLGSSINSFIDPQLATVQYTSFDKVLGTISKLERGQNWLEWI
;
A
#
# COMPACT_ATOMS: atom_id res chain seq x y z
N MET A 1 -43.61 3.61 6.18
CA MET A 1 -42.49 4.40 5.64
C MET A 1 -41.40 4.65 6.70
N ASP A 2 -41.22 3.75 7.68
CA ASP A 2 -40.24 3.91 8.77
C ASP A 2 -39.22 2.76 8.87
N SER A 3 -39.28 1.77 7.97
CA SER A 3 -38.42 0.56 8.03
C SER A 3 -37.03 0.75 7.42
N ASP A 4 -36.81 1.84 6.68
CA ASP A 4 -35.58 2.06 5.90
C ASP A 4 -34.50 2.82 6.72
N LEU A 5 -34.93 3.65 7.66
CA LEU A 5 -34.05 4.40 8.56
C LEU A 5 -33.45 3.53 9.68
N SER A 6 -34.14 2.45 10.08
CA SER A 6 -33.65 1.53 11.12
C SER A 6 -32.55 0.58 10.61
N LEU A 7 -32.61 0.17 9.34
CA LEU A 7 -31.58 -0.65 8.69
C LEU A 7 -30.28 0.13 8.46
N HIS A 8 -30.38 1.43 8.16
CA HIS A 8 -29.21 2.32 8.06
C HIS A 8 -28.53 2.55 9.42
N ARG A 9 -29.29 2.58 10.52
CA ARG A 9 -28.75 2.75 11.88
C ARG A 9 -28.08 1.48 12.42
N GLN A 10 -28.70 0.32 12.20
CA GLN A 10 -28.13 -0.98 12.60
C GLN A 10 -26.87 -1.34 11.81
N SER A 11 -26.78 -0.91 10.54
CA SER A 11 -25.55 -1.08 9.76
C SER A 11 -24.43 -0.16 10.25
N GLN A 12 -24.70 1.11 10.61
CA GLN A 12 -23.70 1.97 11.24
C GLN A 12 -23.19 1.47 12.60
N GLU A 13 -24.05 0.85 13.42
CA GLU A 13 -23.68 0.31 14.73
C GLU A 13 -22.76 -0.93 14.65
N ALA A 14 -22.91 -1.78 13.62
CA ALA A 14 -22.05 -2.95 13.43
C ALA A 14 -20.61 -2.61 12.99
N TYR A 15 -20.38 -1.44 12.38
CA TYR A 15 -19.05 -0.99 11.95
C TYR A 15 -18.29 -0.19 13.02
N SER A 16 -18.92 0.11 14.16
CA SER A 16 -18.29 0.86 15.25
C SER A 16 -17.15 0.10 15.94
N HIS A 17 -17.01 -1.22 15.69
CA HIS A 17 -16.09 -2.07 16.45
C HIS A 17 -14.66 -2.13 15.92
N TYR A 18 -14.39 -1.68 14.69
CA TYR A 18 -13.03 -1.64 14.16
C TYR A 18 -12.68 -0.23 13.69
N ARG A 19 -11.78 0.44 14.42
CA ARG A 19 -10.99 1.50 13.81
C ARG A 19 -10.10 0.85 12.77
N LEU A 20 -10.47 0.95 11.48
CA LEU A 20 -9.73 0.33 10.37
C LEU A 20 -8.24 0.71 10.37
N THR A 21 -7.92 1.89 10.89
CA THR A 21 -6.56 2.40 11.09
C THR A 21 -5.73 1.58 12.08
N GLU A 22 -6.37 0.81 12.97
CA GLU A 22 -5.72 -0.03 13.98
C GLU A 22 -5.48 -1.46 13.49
N LEU A 23 -5.99 -1.83 12.31
CA LEU A 23 -5.81 -3.17 11.73
C LEU A 23 -4.43 -3.38 11.09
N GLY A 24 -3.84 -2.30 10.57
CA GLY A 24 -2.53 -2.35 9.93
C GLY A 24 -1.42 -2.46 10.96
N LYS A 25 -0.54 -3.46 10.82
CA LYS A 25 0.67 -3.58 11.64
C LYS A 25 1.88 -3.14 10.83
N THR A 26 2.62 -2.15 11.35
CA THR A 26 3.94 -1.79 10.81
C THR A 26 5.03 -2.61 11.50
N PRO A 27 5.99 -3.20 10.76
CA PRO A 27 7.17 -3.82 11.38
C PRO A 27 8.13 -2.78 11.98
N ILE A 28 7.93 -1.49 11.68
CA ILE A 28 8.81 -0.41 12.12
C ILE A 28 8.54 -0.09 13.60
N LYS A 29 9.59 -0.13 14.41
CA LYS A 29 9.56 0.32 15.81
C LYS A 29 9.60 1.85 15.85
N VAL A 30 8.43 2.48 15.85
CA VAL A 30 8.26 3.94 15.76
C VAL A 30 9.12 4.70 16.77
N GLU A 31 9.22 4.24 18.02
CA GLU A 31 10.05 4.92 19.04
C GLU A 31 11.56 4.85 18.76
N ARG A 32 12.04 3.75 18.15
CA ARG A 32 13.43 3.69 17.68
C ARG A 32 13.63 4.61 16.48
N LEU A 33 12.69 4.62 15.54
CA LEU A 33 12.73 5.52 14.39
C LEU A 33 12.78 6.98 14.85
N ARG A 34 11.94 7.37 15.81
CA ARG A 34 11.92 8.71 16.41
C ARG A 34 13.30 9.13 16.92
N HIS A 35 14.02 8.22 17.59
CA HIS A 35 15.37 8.49 18.07
C HIS A 35 16.34 8.80 16.92
N PHE A 36 16.38 7.96 15.88
CA PHE A 36 17.24 8.19 14.71
C PHE A 36 16.88 9.46 13.95
N LEU A 37 15.60 9.79 13.87
CA LEU A 37 15.13 11.00 13.17
C LEU A 37 15.53 12.31 13.87
N LYS A 38 15.96 12.27 15.14
CA LYS A 38 16.50 13.46 15.83
C LYS A 38 17.73 14.02 15.14
N SER A 39 18.61 13.17 14.63
CA SER A 39 19.84 13.57 13.93
C SER A 39 19.66 13.67 12.41
N TYR A 40 18.48 13.35 11.87
CA TYR A 40 18.26 13.38 10.42
C TYR A 40 18.36 14.81 9.87
N PRO A 41 19.16 15.08 8.81
CA PRO A 41 19.40 16.45 8.32
C PRO A 41 18.13 17.16 7.85
N ASN A 42 17.28 16.48 7.08
CA ASN A 42 16.03 17.06 6.58
C ASN A 42 14.90 16.91 7.62
N LYS A 43 14.64 17.98 8.38
CA LYS A 43 13.60 17.95 9.43
C LYS A 43 12.17 17.83 8.90
N ILE A 44 11.92 18.26 7.67
CA ILE A 44 10.61 18.12 7.03
C ILE A 44 10.35 16.64 6.74
N ASP A 45 11.30 15.97 6.09
CA ASP A 45 11.19 14.54 5.79
C ASP A 45 11.14 13.70 7.08
N ALA A 46 11.94 14.06 8.08
CA ALA A 46 11.87 13.42 9.40
C ALA A 46 10.47 13.49 10.00
N HIS A 47 9.81 14.66 9.91
CA HIS A 47 8.45 14.82 10.39
C HIS A 47 7.45 13.96 9.58
N ILE A 48 7.55 13.97 8.25
CA ILE A 48 6.69 13.17 7.36
C ILE A 48 6.84 11.67 7.65
N LEU A 49 8.06 11.17 7.80
CA LEU A 49 8.32 9.76 8.09
C LEU A 49 7.74 9.37 9.45
N LEU A 50 7.99 10.18 10.48
CA LEU A 50 7.52 9.90 11.83
C LEU A 50 5.99 9.91 11.89
N ASP A 51 5.35 10.92 11.31
CA ASP A 51 3.89 11.01 11.22
C ASP A 51 3.33 9.82 10.42
N GLY A 52 3.90 9.53 9.25
CA GLY A 52 3.43 8.47 8.37
C GLY A 52 3.54 7.07 8.98
N PHE A 53 4.62 6.76 9.70
CA PHE A 53 4.73 5.47 10.41
C PHE A 53 3.89 5.39 11.69
N THR A 54 3.43 6.52 12.22
CA THR A 54 2.55 6.57 13.39
C THR A 54 1.08 6.49 12.98
N ASN A 55 0.70 7.25 11.96
CA ASN A 55 -0.69 7.54 11.60
C ASN A 55 -1.09 7.04 10.19
N GLY A 56 -0.13 6.55 9.41
CA GLY A 56 -0.30 6.12 8.02
C GLY A 56 0.12 7.19 7.00
N PHE A 57 0.44 6.76 5.79
CA PHE A 57 0.88 7.64 4.70
C PHE A 57 -0.28 8.05 3.79
N LYS A 58 -0.31 9.33 3.40
CA LYS A 58 -1.24 9.83 2.38
C LYS A 58 -0.78 9.38 1.00
N VAL A 59 -1.71 8.78 0.25
CA VAL A 59 -1.49 8.39 -1.16
C VAL A 59 -1.61 9.60 -2.10
N ASN A 60 -2.03 10.76 -1.60
CA ASN A 60 -2.21 12.00 -2.38
C ASN A 60 -3.20 11.88 -3.55
N TYR A 61 -4.22 11.03 -3.37
CA TYR A 61 -5.35 10.92 -4.30
C TYR A 61 -6.23 12.17 -4.25
N MET A 62 -6.44 12.81 -5.41
CA MET A 62 -7.23 14.03 -5.55
C MET A 62 -8.55 13.85 -6.34
N GLY A 63 -8.89 12.61 -6.69
CA GLY A 63 -10.08 12.30 -7.49
C GLY A 63 -11.37 12.16 -6.67
N PRO A 64 -12.49 11.82 -7.34
CA PRO A 64 -13.78 11.64 -6.68
C PRO A 64 -13.78 10.42 -5.73
N ARG A 65 -14.29 10.62 -4.51
CA ARG A 65 -14.48 9.57 -3.49
C ARG A 65 -15.77 8.79 -3.72
N GLN A 66 -15.90 8.18 -4.89
CA GLN A 66 -17.04 7.37 -5.29
C GLN A 66 -16.74 5.89 -5.19
N ALA A 67 -17.76 5.09 -4.89
CA ALA A 67 -17.65 3.64 -4.86
C ALA A 67 -17.32 3.10 -6.26
N VAL A 68 -16.50 2.04 -6.32
CA VAL A 68 -16.24 1.31 -7.55
C VAL A 68 -16.44 -0.17 -7.29
N ASN A 69 -17.29 -0.81 -8.09
CA ASN A 69 -17.43 -2.26 -8.13
C ASN A 69 -16.62 -2.81 -9.30
N CYS A 70 -16.08 -4.01 -9.14
CA CYS A 70 -15.36 -4.70 -10.21
C CYS A 70 -15.45 -6.21 -10.03
N SER A 71 -15.32 -6.93 -11.14
CA SER A 71 -15.07 -8.37 -11.14
C SER A 71 -13.58 -8.64 -11.11
N ASN A 72 -13.17 -9.74 -10.48
CA ASN A 72 -11.77 -10.19 -10.50
C ASN A 72 -11.34 -10.63 -11.90
N LEU A 73 -10.02 -10.65 -12.12
CA LEU A 73 -9.43 -11.10 -13.38
C LEU A 73 -9.71 -12.60 -13.60
N ILE A 74 -9.72 -13.04 -14.86
CA ILE A 74 -10.01 -14.43 -15.23
C ILE A 74 -9.09 -15.41 -14.48
N SER A 75 -7.81 -15.06 -14.30
CA SER A 75 -6.85 -15.91 -13.59
C SER A 75 -7.21 -16.16 -12.12
N ALA A 76 -7.92 -15.23 -11.47
CA ALA A 76 -8.42 -15.45 -10.10
C ALA A 76 -9.45 -16.59 -10.05
N LYS A 77 -10.32 -16.69 -11.06
CA LYS A 77 -11.34 -17.75 -11.18
C LYS A 77 -10.73 -19.09 -11.60
N GLN A 78 -9.67 -19.06 -12.41
CA GLN A 78 -9.00 -20.28 -12.87
C GLN A 78 -8.12 -20.93 -11.79
N HIS A 79 -7.67 -20.15 -10.81
CA HIS A 79 -6.75 -20.57 -9.75
C HIS A 79 -7.24 -20.09 -8.37
N GLU A 80 -8.49 -20.43 -8.04
CA GLU A 80 -9.17 -19.95 -6.82
C GLU A 80 -8.47 -20.46 -5.54
N SER A 81 -8.06 -21.73 -5.52
CA SER A 81 -7.38 -22.34 -4.37
C SER A 81 -6.06 -21.62 -4.04
N GLU A 82 -5.24 -21.37 -5.06
CA GLU A 82 -3.95 -20.70 -4.88
C GLU A 82 -4.12 -19.22 -4.53
N LEU A 83 -5.19 -18.58 -5.02
CA LEU A 83 -5.55 -17.23 -4.63
C LEU A 83 -6.00 -17.16 -3.16
N GLU A 84 -6.86 -18.08 -2.73
CA GLU A 84 -7.33 -18.18 -1.35
C GLU A 84 -6.18 -18.43 -0.38
N GLU A 85 -5.25 -19.34 -0.72
CA GLU A 85 -4.04 -19.59 0.04
C GLU A 85 -3.21 -18.30 0.20
N LYS A 86 -3.07 -17.51 -0.88
CA LYS A 86 -2.34 -16.25 -0.86
C LYS A 86 -3.02 -15.19 -0.01
N ILE A 87 -4.33 -14.99 -0.18
CA ILE A 87 -5.11 -14.05 0.63
C ILE A 87 -5.00 -14.41 2.11
N THR A 88 -5.14 -15.70 2.44
CA THR A 88 -5.03 -16.21 3.81
C THR A 88 -3.65 -15.91 4.40
N LYS A 89 -2.57 -16.14 3.65
CA LYS A 89 -1.21 -15.82 4.09
C LYS A 89 -0.98 -14.32 4.31
N GLU A 90 -1.54 -13.46 3.47
CA GLU A 90 -1.45 -12.01 3.65
C GLU A 90 -2.24 -11.50 4.87
N ILE A 91 -3.40 -12.11 5.15
CA ILE A 91 -4.22 -11.82 6.34
C ILE A 91 -3.51 -12.30 7.60
N GLN A 92 -3.01 -13.54 7.62
CA GLN A 92 -2.25 -14.08 8.76
C GLN A 92 -1.00 -13.24 9.06
N ALA A 93 -0.36 -12.70 8.04
CA ALA A 93 0.77 -11.79 8.20
C ALA A 93 0.38 -10.37 8.64
N GLY A 94 -0.92 -10.05 8.73
CA GLY A 94 -1.42 -8.74 9.12
C GLY A 94 -1.16 -7.63 8.09
N ARG A 95 -0.88 -7.98 6.83
CA ARG A 95 -0.64 -7.01 5.75
C ARG A 95 -1.93 -6.60 5.05
N ILE A 96 -2.94 -7.46 5.06
CA ILE A 96 -4.27 -7.21 4.49
C ILE A 96 -5.31 -7.47 5.59
N ALA A 97 -6.26 -6.55 5.72
CA ALA A 97 -7.41 -6.73 6.61
C ALA A 97 -8.57 -7.40 5.87
N GLY A 98 -9.33 -8.23 6.59
CA GLY A 98 -10.48 -8.96 6.06
C GLY A 98 -10.30 -10.49 6.11
N PRO A 99 -11.06 -11.26 5.31
CA PRO A 99 -12.14 -10.78 4.44
C PRO A 99 -13.27 -10.14 5.26
N PHE A 100 -13.85 -9.07 4.74
CA PHE A 100 -14.98 -8.41 5.38
C PHE A 100 -16.29 -9.04 4.89
N LYS A 101 -17.20 -9.37 5.80
CA LYS A 101 -18.52 -9.93 5.43
C LYS A 101 -19.37 -8.94 4.62
N ASN A 102 -19.24 -7.65 4.94
CA ASN A 102 -19.93 -6.55 4.28
C ASN A 102 -18.91 -5.46 3.91
N LYS A 103 -19.27 -4.55 2.99
CA LYS A 103 -18.40 -3.43 2.62
C LYS A 103 -18.15 -2.54 3.85
N PRO A 104 -16.89 -2.31 4.25
CA PRO A 104 -16.58 -1.51 5.44
C PRO A 104 -16.89 -0.01 5.29
N PHE A 105 -17.07 0.49 4.05
CA PHE A 105 -17.45 1.87 3.78
C PHE A 105 -18.26 1.97 2.49
N SER A 106 -19.17 2.95 2.43
CA SER A 106 -20.10 3.12 1.31
C SER A 106 -19.41 3.51 0.00
N ASN A 107 -18.32 4.29 0.09
CA ASN A 107 -17.51 4.75 -1.02
C ASN A 107 -16.27 3.89 -1.29
N LEU A 108 -16.33 2.59 -0.96
CA LEU A 108 -15.23 1.66 -1.18
C LEU A 108 -14.85 1.57 -2.66
N ARG A 109 -13.56 1.81 -2.93
CA ARG A 109 -12.96 1.66 -4.25
C ARG A 109 -12.29 0.30 -4.35
N LEU A 110 -12.80 -0.53 -5.26
CA LEU A 110 -12.27 -1.85 -5.53
C LEU A 110 -11.39 -1.85 -6.79
N SER A 111 -10.33 -2.66 -6.75
CA SER A 111 -9.51 -2.99 -7.91
C SER A 111 -9.54 -4.51 -8.11
N PRO A 112 -9.70 -5.01 -9.35
CA PRO A 112 -9.66 -6.44 -9.63
C PRO A 112 -8.40 -7.08 -9.08
N ILE A 113 -8.53 -8.25 -8.48
CA ILE A 113 -7.40 -9.11 -8.15
C ILE A 113 -7.24 -10.20 -9.20
N GLY A 114 -6.01 -10.62 -9.41
CA GLY A 114 -5.64 -11.78 -10.21
C GLY A 114 -4.45 -12.48 -9.60
N ILE A 115 -4.05 -13.58 -10.23
CA ILE A 115 -2.88 -14.34 -9.81
C ILE A 115 -2.03 -14.73 -11.01
N VAL A 116 -0.71 -14.80 -10.82
CA VAL A 116 0.28 -15.14 -11.84
C VAL A 116 1.30 -16.11 -11.25
N ALA A 117 1.62 -17.18 -11.98
CA ALA A 117 2.65 -18.13 -11.60
C ALA A 117 4.04 -17.47 -11.60
N LYS A 118 4.84 -17.72 -10.57
CA LYS A 118 6.25 -17.35 -10.55
C LYS A 118 7.03 -18.30 -11.44
N LYS A 119 8.09 -17.81 -12.09
CA LYS A 119 9.09 -18.71 -12.67
C LYS A 119 9.71 -19.55 -11.54
N PRO A 120 9.79 -20.88 -11.69
CA PRO A 120 10.45 -21.70 -10.69
C PRO A 120 11.95 -21.36 -10.64
N PRO A 121 12.58 -21.45 -9.46
CA PRO A 121 14.03 -21.31 -9.38
C PRO A 121 14.72 -22.47 -10.14
N PRO A 122 15.94 -22.26 -10.65
CA PRO A 122 16.70 -23.31 -11.33
C PRO A 122 16.78 -24.58 -10.48
N GLY A 123 16.46 -25.73 -11.06
CA GLY A 123 16.49 -27.03 -10.37
C GLY A 123 15.25 -27.39 -9.55
N SER A 124 14.21 -26.54 -9.50
CA SER A 124 12.93 -26.86 -8.87
C SER A 124 11.79 -26.91 -9.88
N LYS A 125 10.85 -27.84 -9.69
CA LYS A 125 9.55 -27.84 -10.41
C LYS A 125 8.45 -27.10 -9.65
N ILE A 126 8.71 -26.74 -8.39
CA ILE A 126 7.76 -26.04 -7.54
C ILE A 126 7.79 -24.56 -7.90
N HIS A 127 6.66 -24.04 -8.34
CA HIS A 127 6.46 -22.62 -8.59
C HIS A 127 5.46 -22.07 -7.56
N GLY A 128 5.77 -20.90 -7.01
CA GLY A 128 4.82 -20.18 -6.18
C GLY A 128 3.96 -19.25 -7.02
N TRP A 129 2.94 -18.65 -6.39
CA TRP A 129 2.08 -17.67 -7.04
C TRP A 129 2.34 -16.23 -6.56
N ARG A 130 2.01 -15.25 -7.41
CA ARG A 130 1.91 -13.83 -7.06
C ARG A 130 0.47 -13.38 -7.22
N MET A 131 -0.12 -12.83 -6.17
CA MET A 131 -1.34 -12.05 -6.31
C MET A 131 -0.98 -10.70 -6.94
N ILE A 132 -1.78 -10.27 -7.91
CA ILE A 132 -1.68 -8.97 -8.58
C ILE A 132 -2.97 -8.17 -8.36
N GLN A 133 -2.84 -6.86 -8.24
CA GLN A 133 -3.96 -5.93 -8.17
C GLN A 133 -3.93 -5.03 -9.40
N HIS A 134 -5.06 -4.93 -10.09
CA HIS A 134 -5.17 -4.07 -11.26
C HIS A 134 -5.41 -2.61 -10.84
N LEU A 135 -4.37 -1.95 -10.33
CA LEU A 135 -4.45 -0.58 -9.78
C LEU A 135 -4.77 0.50 -10.81
N SER A 136 -4.66 0.19 -12.11
CA SER A 136 -5.09 1.07 -13.21
C SER A 136 -6.58 0.93 -13.57
N TYR A 137 -7.36 0.15 -12.81
CA TYR A 137 -8.80 -0.01 -13.03
C TYR A 137 -9.61 0.98 -12.15
N PRO A 138 -10.73 1.52 -12.65
CA PRO A 138 -11.13 1.51 -14.06
C PRO A 138 -10.23 2.42 -14.89
N LEU A 139 -10.04 2.11 -16.17
CA LEU A 139 -9.21 2.93 -17.04
C LEU A 139 -9.73 4.38 -17.07
N GLY A 140 -8.82 5.35 -16.92
CA GLY A 140 -9.16 6.78 -16.91
C GLY A 140 -9.81 7.29 -15.62
N SER A 141 -10.18 6.41 -14.69
CA SER A 141 -10.75 6.79 -13.39
C SER A 141 -10.19 5.94 -12.25
N SER A 142 -8.99 5.40 -12.40
CA SER A 142 -8.31 4.60 -11.38
C SER A 142 -7.79 5.46 -10.23
N ILE A 143 -7.35 4.87 -9.12
CA ILE A 143 -6.67 5.64 -8.06
C ILE A 143 -5.45 6.37 -8.63
N ASN A 144 -4.63 5.65 -9.39
CA ASN A 144 -3.41 6.19 -9.98
C ASN A 144 -3.68 7.31 -11.00
N SER A 145 -4.86 7.32 -11.64
CA SER A 145 -5.24 8.36 -12.60
C SER A 145 -5.45 9.74 -11.96
N PHE A 146 -5.61 9.81 -10.63
CA PHE A 146 -5.83 11.06 -9.91
C PHE A 146 -4.76 11.32 -8.83
N ILE A 147 -3.58 10.71 -8.98
CA ILE A 147 -2.39 11.09 -8.23
C ILE A 147 -1.57 11.99 -9.16
N ASP A 148 -1.19 13.17 -8.68
CA ASP A 148 -0.35 14.09 -9.46
C ASP A 148 0.97 13.39 -9.84
N PRO A 149 1.30 13.29 -11.14
CA PRO A 149 2.56 12.71 -11.59
C PRO A 149 3.79 13.34 -10.91
N GLN A 150 3.76 14.62 -10.55
CA GLN A 150 4.88 15.28 -9.86
C GLN A 150 5.17 14.66 -8.49
N LEU A 151 4.14 14.14 -7.80
CA LEU A 151 4.27 13.48 -6.50
C LEU A 151 4.68 12.01 -6.61
N ALA A 152 4.50 11.40 -7.78
CA ALA A 152 4.79 9.98 -8.03
C ALA A 152 6.03 9.77 -8.92
N THR A 153 6.65 10.84 -9.43
CA THR A 153 7.82 10.77 -10.29
C THR A 153 9.07 10.50 -9.45
N VAL A 154 9.75 9.39 -9.73
CA VAL A 154 11.06 9.10 -9.15
C VAL A 154 12.13 9.59 -10.12
N GLN A 155 12.98 10.51 -9.67
CA GLN A 155 14.17 10.92 -10.41
C GLN A 155 15.38 10.09 -9.96
N TYR A 156 15.96 9.35 -10.89
CA TYR A 156 17.21 8.63 -10.63
C TYR A 156 18.39 9.58 -10.81
N THR A 157 19.31 9.56 -9.84
CA THR A 157 20.60 10.24 -9.99
C THR A 157 21.45 9.44 -10.97
N SER A 158 22.02 10.11 -11.98
CA SER A 158 22.93 9.46 -12.93
C SER A 158 24.22 9.00 -12.23
N PHE A 159 24.84 7.95 -12.75
CA PHE A 159 26.11 7.43 -12.22
C PHE A 159 27.19 8.52 -12.18
N ASP A 160 27.33 9.29 -13.26
CA ASP A 160 28.29 10.40 -13.35
C ASP A 160 28.03 11.49 -12.32
N LYS A 161 26.76 11.77 -12.01
CA LYS A 161 26.40 12.75 -10.97
C LYS A 161 26.79 12.24 -9.59
N VAL A 162 26.64 10.94 -9.31
CA VAL A 162 27.18 10.38 -8.06
C VAL A 162 28.70 10.43 -8.09
N LEU A 163 29.40 9.98 -9.13
CA LEU A 163 30.87 10.04 -9.22
C LEU A 163 31.43 11.47 -9.08
N GLY A 164 30.77 12.46 -9.68
CA GLY A 164 31.13 13.87 -9.54
C GLY A 164 30.85 14.45 -8.16
N THR A 165 29.87 13.89 -7.44
CA THR A 165 29.70 14.15 -6.00
C THR A 165 30.82 13.46 -5.22
N ILE A 166 31.23 12.26 -5.66
CA ILE A 166 32.25 11.48 -4.98
C ILE A 166 33.61 12.21 -4.99
N SER A 167 34.00 12.70 -6.17
CA SER A 167 35.29 13.34 -6.40
C SER A 167 35.45 14.69 -5.67
N LYS A 168 34.35 15.30 -5.23
CA LYS A 168 34.33 16.58 -4.51
C LYS A 168 34.38 16.43 -2.99
N LEU A 169 34.19 15.21 -2.46
CA LEU A 169 34.29 14.96 -1.03
C LEU A 169 35.76 14.70 -0.64
N GLU A 170 36.24 15.41 0.38
CA GLU A 170 37.59 15.23 0.90
C GLU A 170 37.79 13.83 1.50
N ARG A 171 39.01 13.29 1.44
CA ARG A 171 39.35 11.99 2.03
C ARG A 171 39.00 11.98 3.52
N GLY A 172 38.01 11.18 3.89
CA GLY A 172 37.63 10.93 5.29
C GLY A 172 36.20 11.33 5.67
N GLN A 173 35.41 11.95 4.78
CA GLN A 173 33.99 12.19 5.06
C GLN A 173 33.13 10.95 4.81
N ASN A 174 32.14 10.75 5.69
CA ASN A 174 31.32 9.54 5.75
C ASN A 174 30.13 9.66 4.80
N TRP A 175 30.04 8.74 3.83
CA TRP A 175 29.10 8.77 2.69
C TRP A 175 27.62 8.58 3.06
N LEU A 176 27.33 8.26 4.33
CA LEU A 176 25.99 7.94 4.81
C LEU A 176 25.10 9.17 5.05
N GLU A 177 25.62 10.39 4.90
CA GLU A 177 24.82 11.62 5.11
C GLU A 177 24.05 12.09 3.86
N TRP A 178 24.27 11.48 2.69
CA TRP A 178 23.74 11.95 1.40
C TRP A 178 22.91 10.91 0.61
N ILE A 179 22.48 9.83 1.27
CA ILE A 179 21.54 8.84 0.72
C ILE A 179 20.29 8.81 1.61
#